data_AF-A0A0J7IRE9-F1
#
_entry.id   AF-A0A0J7IRE9-F1
#
_cell.length_a   1.000
_cell.length_b   1.000
_cell.length_c   1.000
_cell.angle_alpha   90.00
_cell.angle_beta   90.00
_cell.angle_gamma   90.00
#
_symmetry.space_group_name_H-M   'P 1'
#
loop_
_entity.id
_entity.type
_entity.pdbx_description
1 polymer ?
#
loop_
_entity_poly.entity_id
_entity_poly.type
_entity_poly.pdbx_seq_one_letter_code
_entity_poly.pdbx_strand_id
1 'polypeptide(L)'
;MKKIILLSTLFIFSFTFSQVGINTPTPQKTLHVNGALQVTNELNLGGNASAAGSAGITGQIIRSNGPGVAPGWVNLEEVFIPKTTIVGTKNSISPASGTFGGGTTNTVIFNSIPKIDNSNLTYNSTTGRITIVKAGYYQIVVYLTYDLNTNPNGETSGTASSALTNNTTGVAVARNTTNHSERTPYVFHNLVGTAYCSVGDQISVTGSHTRQYKLSSSSISAVYVSE
;
A
#
# COMPACT_ATOMS: atom_id res chain seq x y z
N MET A 1 38.24 -40.98 53.14
CA MET A 1 37.19 -39.94 53.30
C MET A 1 37.51 -38.64 52.54
N LYS A 2 38.66 -37.97 52.79
CA LYS A 2 39.04 -36.72 52.08
C LYS A 2 39.02 -36.81 50.53
N LYS A 3 39.50 -37.92 49.96
CA LYS A 3 39.52 -38.14 48.50
C LYS A 3 38.13 -38.35 47.89
N ILE A 4 37.19 -38.93 48.65
CA ILE A 4 35.80 -39.15 48.20
C ILE A 4 35.04 -37.82 48.24
N ILE A 5 35.21 -37.02 49.30
CA ILE A 5 34.60 -35.69 49.40
C ILE A 5 35.07 -34.76 48.27
N LEU A 6 36.37 -34.75 47.97
CA LEU A 6 36.94 -33.97 46.86
C LEU A 6 36.33 -34.37 45.50
N LEU A 7 36.15 -35.67 45.28
CA LEU A 7 35.55 -36.19 44.05
C LEU A 7 34.05 -35.85 44.00
N SER A 8 33.33 -36.01 45.11
CA SER A 8 31.90 -35.63 45.22
C SER A 8 31.66 -34.14 45.01
N THR A 9 32.53 -33.25 45.52
CA THR A 9 32.43 -31.80 45.29
C THR A 9 32.73 -31.40 43.84
N LEU A 10 33.57 -32.16 43.13
CA LEU A 10 33.89 -31.89 41.73
C LEU A 10 32.72 -32.20 40.78
N PHE A 11 31.89 -33.20 41.11
CA PHE A 11 30.75 -33.63 40.30
C PHE A 11 29.41 -32.94 40.65
N ILE A 12 29.34 -32.17 41.75
CA ILE A 12 28.10 -31.47 42.16
C ILE A 12 27.68 -30.38 41.16
N PHE A 13 28.62 -29.79 40.41
CA PHE A 13 28.31 -28.74 39.42
C PHE A 13 27.63 -29.26 38.15
N SER A 14 27.68 -30.57 37.89
CA SER A 14 27.18 -31.19 36.66
C SER A 14 25.64 -31.30 36.59
N PHE A 15 24.91 -30.95 37.65
CA PHE A 15 23.45 -31.08 37.73
C PHE A 15 22.69 -29.75 37.79
N THR A 16 23.35 -28.63 37.48
CA THR A 16 22.70 -27.31 37.49
C THR A 16 22.14 -26.97 36.10
N PHE A 17 20.88 -26.54 36.03
CA PHE A 17 20.31 -25.93 34.83
C PHE A 17 21.00 -24.58 34.58
N SER A 18 22.04 -24.58 33.77
CA SER A 18 22.81 -23.36 33.50
C SER A 18 22.06 -22.47 32.49
N GLN A 19 21.67 -21.27 32.92
CA GLN A 19 21.30 -20.19 32.01
C GLN A 19 22.59 -19.56 31.46
N VAL A 20 22.63 -19.28 30.17
CA VAL A 20 23.75 -18.63 29.49
C VAL A 20 23.51 -17.12 29.46
N GLY A 21 24.21 -16.38 30.31
CA GLY A 21 24.29 -14.92 30.27
C GLY A 21 25.54 -14.43 29.56
N ILE A 22 25.39 -13.62 28.50
CA ILE A 22 26.51 -12.90 27.88
C ILE A 22 26.41 -11.43 28.30
N ASN A 23 27.42 -10.97 29.04
CA ASN A 23 27.48 -9.61 29.59
C ASN A 23 26.28 -9.25 30.52
N THR A 24 25.76 -10.25 31.25
CA THR A 24 24.69 -10.09 32.22
C THR A 24 24.82 -11.11 33.36
N PRO A 25 25.09 -10.68 34.62
CA PRO A 25 25.24 -11.59 35.75
C PRO A 25 23.89 -12.13 36.26
N THR A 26 22.77 -11.56 35.82
CA THR A 26 21.41 -11.95 36.19
C THR A 26 20.57 -12.22 34.94
N PRO A 27 20.79 -13.36 34.25
CA PRO A 27 20.03 -13.70 33.04
C PRO A 27 18.52 -13.73 33.31
N GLN A 28 17.73 -13.15 32.40
CA GLN A 28 16.25 -13.14 32.51
C GLN A 28 15.59 -14.26 31.68
N LYS A 29 16.39 -14.96 30.86
CA LYS A 29 16.00 -16.05 29.96
C LYS A 29 17.15 -17.06 29.89
N THR A 30 16.88 -18.27 29.42
CA THR A 30 17.88 -19.35 29.29
C THR A 30 19.10 -18.92 28.49
N LEU A 31 18.91 -18.11 27.45
CA LEU A 31 19.98 -17.36 26.79
C LEU A 31 19.63 -15.88 26.91
N HIS A 32 20.49 -15.09 27.57
CA HIS A 32 20.36 -13.64 27.66
C HIS A 32 21.64 -12.98 27.20
N VAL A 33 21.58 -12.30 26.05
CA VAL A 33 22.70 -11.52 25.51
C VAL A 33 22.42 -10.04 25.73
N ASN A 34 23.26 -9.40 26.54
CA ASN A 34 23.24 -7.94 26.74
C ASN A 34 24.40 -7.31 25.94
N GLY A 35 24.27 -7.33 24.61
CA GLY A 35 25.29 -6.91 23.67
C GLY A 35 24.87 -7.15 22.21
N ALA A 36 25.82 -7.09 21.28
CA ALA A 36 25.57 -7.37 19.87
C ALA A 36 25.41 -8.88 19.62
N LEU A 37 24.47 -9.25 18.74
CA LEU A 37 24.29 -10.59 18.22
C LEU A 37 24.43 -10.56 16.69
N GLN A 38 25.31 -11.40 16.14
CA GLN A 38 25.43 -11.61 14.70
C GLN A 38 25.14 -13.09 14.38
N VAL A 39 24.29 -13.31 13.38
CA VAL A 39 23.94 -14.63 12.85
C VAL A 39 24.30 -14.62 11.36
N THR A 40 25.11 -15.56 10.90
CA THR A 40 25.70 -15.52 9.54
C THR A 40 25.06 -16.49 8.54
N ASN A 41 24.40 -17.56 9.02
CA ASN A 41 23.79 -18.58 8.15
C ASN A 41 22.25 -18.54 8.24
N GLU A 42 21.69 -18.92 9.38
CA GLU A 42 20.23 -19.04 9.52
C GLU A 42 19.76 -18.81 10.97
N LEU A 43 18.48 -18.44 11.10
CA LEU A 43 17.75 -18.36 12.36
C LEU A 43 16.50 -19.25 12.26
N ASN A 44 16.41 -20.30 13.07
CA ASN A 44 15.27 -21.22 13.05
C ASN A 44 14.27 -20.89 14.18
N LEU A 45 12.97 -20.83 13.86
CA LEU A 45 11.90 -20.52 14.81
C LEU A 45 10.88 -21.67 14.92
N GLY A 46 10.25 -21.82 16.10
CA GLY A 46 9.18 -22.81 16.32
C GLY A 46 9.63 -24.27 16.48
N GLY A 47 10.94 -24.53 16.60
CA GLY A 47 11.49 -25.86 16.89
C GLY A 47 11.31 -26.27 18.36
N ASN A 48 11.79 -27.47 18.69
CA ASN A 48 11.82 -28.00 20.05
C ASN A 48 13.11 -28.78 20.32
N ALA A 49 13.20 -29.45 21.48
CA ALA A 49 14.41 -30.18 21.89
C ALA A 49 14.85 -31.32 20.95
N SER A 50 13.95 -31.82 20.09
CA SER A 50 14.20 -32.97 19.21
C SER A 50 13.91 -32.68 17.73
N ALA A 51 13.43 -31.48 17.39
CA ALA A 51 13.11 -31.08 16.03
C ALA A 51 13.56 -29.64 15.76
N ALA A 52 14.25 -29.44 14.63
CA ALA A 52 14.60 -28.11 14.18
C ALA A 52 13.33 -27.28 13.89
N GLY A 53 13.44 -25.96 14.10
CA GLY A 53 12.42 -25.01 13.66
C GLY A 53 12.50 -24.75 12.16
N SER A 54 11.68 -23.81 11.69
CA SER A 54 11.76 -23.32 10.31
C SER A 54 12.73 -22.15 10.19
N ALA A 55 13.56 -22.14 9.15
CA ALA A 55 14.42 -21.01 8.76
C ALA A 55 13.63 -19.88 8.06
N GLY A 56 12.34 -20.10 7.78
CA GLY A 56 11.53 -19.26 6.91
C GLY A 56 11.87 -19.48 5.43
N ILE A 57 11.12 -18.80 4.57
CA ILE A 57 11.41 -18.68 3.14
C ILE A 57 11.61 -17.21 2.75
N THR A 58 12.15 -16.98 1.55
CA THR A 58 12.39 -15.64 1.03
C THR A 58 11.16 -14.75 1.10
N GLY A 59 11.32 -13.53 1.65
CA GLY A 59 10.27 -12.53 1.74
C GLY A 59 9.39 -12.59 3.00
N GLN A 60 9.57 -13.61 3.85
CA GLN A 60 8.91 -13.67 5.14
C GLN A 60 9.58 -12.75 6.16
N ILE A 61 8.78 -12.32 7.12
CA ILE A 61 9.24 -11.58 8.30
C ILE A 61 8.94 -12.36 9.57
N ILE A 62 9.64 -12.04 10.66
CA ILE A 62 9.35 -12.61 11.99
C ILE A 62 8.22 -11.80 12.63
N ARG A 63 7.16 -12.49 13.06
CA ARG A 63 6.07 -11.90 13.84
C ARG A 63 5.99 -12.52 15.23
N SER A 64 5.81 -11.68 16.25
CA SER A 64 5.45 -12.13 17.59
C SER A 64 4.02 -12.67 17.59
N ASN A 65 3.80 -13.85 18.16
CA ASN A 65 2.47 -14.44 18.32
C ASN A 65 1.89 -14.22 19.73
N GLY A 66 2.51 -13.34 20.52
CA GLY A 66 2.09 -13.02 21.88
C GLY A 66 2.84 -13.79 22.96
N PRO A 67 2.55 -13.51 24.25
CA PRO A 67 3.29 -14.08 25.37
C PRO A 67 3.22 -15.60 25.43
N GLY A 68 4.37 -16.26 25.59
CA GLY A 68 4.45 -17.72 25.73
C GLY A 68 4.26 -18.52 24.43
N VAL A 69 3.97 -17.85 23.31
CA VAL A 69 3.83 -18.49 21.99
C VAL A 69 5.09 -18.24 21.18
N ALA A 70 5.62 -19.27 20.52
CA ALA A 70 6.79 -19.13 19.67
C ALA A 70 6.51 -18.10 18.55
N PRO A 71 7.45 -17.18 18.25
CA PRO A 71 7.34 -16.32 17.08
C PRO A 71 7.36 -17.16 15.81
N GLY A 72 6.73 -16.66 14.75
CA GLY A 72 6.62 -17.36 13.48
C GLY A 72 7.08 -16.53 12.30
N TRP A 73 7.48 -17.22 11.23
CA TRP A 73 7.67 -16.62 9.93
C TRP A 73 6.31 -16.40 9.27
N VAL A 74 6.06 -15.18 8.80
CA VAL A 74 4.81 -14.81 8.13
C VAL A 74 5.11 -14.11 6.82
N ASN A 75 4.23 -14.27 5.84
CA ASN A 75 4.34 -13.50 4.61
C ASN A 75 4.08 -12.02 4.89
N LEU A 76 4.77 -11.14 4.18
CA LEU A 76 4.57 -9.69 4.30
C LEU A 76 3.11 -9.28 4.00
N GLU A 77 2.39 -10.08 3.22
CA GLU A 77 0.99 -9.82 2.88
C GLU A 77 0.01 -10.12 4.02
N GLU A 78 0.43 -10.93 5.01
CA GLU A 78 -0.38 -11.27 6.19
C GLU A 78 -0.26 -10.24 7.32
N VAL A 79 0.79 -9.43 7.28
CA VAL A 79 0.90 -8.25 8.14
C VAL A 79 0.38 -7.07 7.33
N PHE A 80 -0.69 -6.44 7.81
CA PHE A 80 -1.36 -5.31 7.15
C PHE A 80 -0.44 -4.10 6.99
N ILE A 81 0.49 -4.17 6.05
CA ILE A 81 1.40 -3.11 5.65
C ILE A 81 0.81 -2.51 4.38
N PRO A 82 0.32 -1.26 4.43
CA PRO A 82 -0.27 -0.62 3.27
C PRO A 82 0.70 -0.65 2.08
N LYS A 83 0.24 -1.20 0.96
CA LYS A 83 1.07 -1.39 -0.24
C LYS A 83 0.56 -0.48 -1.35
N THR A 84 1.44 0.36 -1.91
CA THR A 84 1.09 1.11 -3.13
C THR A 84 0.85 0.12 -4.28
N THR A 85 -0.35 0.13 -4.84
CA THR A 85 -0.79 -0.80 -5.89
C THR A 85 -0.73 -0.18 -7.28
N ILE A 86 -0.88 1.14 -7.41
CA ILE A 86 -0.71 1.83 -8.69
C ILE A 86 -0.13 3.21 -8.46
N VAL A 87 0.71 3.64 -9.41
CA VAL A 87 1.07 5.04 -9.62
C VAL A 87 0.92 5.30 -11.11
N GLY A 88 0.12 6.29 -11.47
CA GLY A 88 -0.14 6.68 -12.84
C GLY A 88 -0.02 8.17 -13.04
N THR A 89 0.44 8.58 -14.21
CA THR A 89 0.48 9.99 -14.62
C THR A 89 -0.13 10.18 -16.01
N LYS A 90 -0.73 11.34 -16.18
CA LYS A 90 -1.16 11.89 -17.44
C LYS A 90 -0.26 13.07 -17.77
N ASN A 91 0.53 12.93 -18.82
CA ASN A 91 1.43 13.98 -19.31
C ASN A 91 0.94 14.58 -20.64
N SER A 92 -0.14 14.02 -21.19
CA SER A 92 -0.78 14.50 -22.43
C SER A 92 -2.03 15.32 -22.14
N ILE A 93 -2.38 16.20 -23.07
CA ILE A 93 -3.68 16.87 -23.09
C ILE A 93 -4.70 15.93 -23.78
N SER A 94 -5.92 15.84 -23.25
CA SER A 94 -7.03 15.07 -23.82
C SER A 94 -8.30 15.92 -23.91
N PRO A 95 -8.99 15.94 -25.06
CA PRO A 95 -8.57 15.31 -26.32
C PRO A 95 -7.33 16.01 -26.90
N ALA A 96 -6.55 15.29 -27.72
CA ALA A 96 -5.33 15.82 -28.32
C ALA A 96 -5.62 16.97 -29.32
N SER A 97 -6.78 16.92 -29.97
CA SER A 97 -7.33 17.96 -30.84
C SER A 97 -8.79 18.27 -30.44
N GLY A 98 -9.29 19.46 -30.79
CA GLY A 98 -10.64 19.88 -30.42
C GLY A 98 -10.81 20.08 -28.91
N THR A 99 -12.02 19.87 -28.39
CA THR A 99 -12.37 19.96 -26.96
C THR A 99 -13.43 18.92 -26.61
N PHE A 100 -13.53 18.56 -25.34
CA PHE A 100 -14.75 17.92 -24.85
C PHE A 100 -15.89 18.94 -24.83
N GLY A 101 -17.10 18.49 -25.12
CA GLY A 101 -18.30 19.33 -25.06
C GLY A 101 -18.63 19.76 -23.64
N GLY A 102 -19.19 20.96 -23.47
CA GLY A 102 -19.71 21.41 -22.17
C GLY A 102 -20.83 20.49 -21.67
N GLY A 103 -20.83 20.21 -20.37
CA GLY A 103 -21.77 19.30 -19.71
C GLY A 103 -21.48 17.81 -19.95
N THR A 104 -20.47 17.47 -20.76
CA THR A 104 -20.07 16.07 -20.96
C THR A 104 -19.16 15.60 -19.83
N THR A 105 -19.27 14.33 -19.46
CA THR A 105 -18.37 13.67 -18.50
C THR A 105 -17.42 12.77 -19.25
N ASN A 106 -16.12 12.95 -19.04
CA ASN A 106 -15.08 12.18 -19.73
C ASN A 106 -14.13 11.54 -18.73
N THR A 107 -13.63 10.35 -19.08
CA THR A 107 -12.70 9.60 -18.24
C THR A 107 -11.28 10.17 -18.39
N VAL A 108 -10.59 10.38 -17.26
CA VAL A 108 -9.17 10.71 -17.25
C VAL A 108 -8.39 9.45 -17.58
N ILE A 109 -7.62 9.49 -18.66
CA ILE A 109 -6.71 8.41 -19.06
C ILE A 109 -5.29 8.80 -18.66
N PHE A 110 -4.72 8.07 -17.71
CA PHE A 110 -3.30 8.10 -17.36
C PHE A 110 -2.50 7.35 -18.42
N ASN A 111 -1.63 8.05 -19.14
CA ASN A 111 -0.89 7.52 -20.28
C ASN A 111 0.51 6.98 -19.91
N SER A 112 0.88 7.02 -18.63
CA SER A 112 2.09 6.42 -18.09
C SER A 112 1.77 5.77 -16.75
N ILE A 113 2.13 4.50 -16.58
CA ILE A 113 1.90 3.72 -15.36
C ILE A 113 3.26 3.18 -14.89
N PRO A 114 4.09 3.99 -14.21
CA PRO A 114 5.40 3.54 -13.73
C PRO A 114 5.33 2.43 -12.67
N LYS A 115 4.19 2.29 -11.98
CA LYS A 115 3.97 1.23 -11.01
C LYS A 115 2.56 0.69 -11.12
N ILE A 116 2.46 -0.63 -11.22
CA ILE A 116 1.21 -1.37 -11.05
C ILE A 116 1.49 -2.71 -10.41
N ASP A 117 0.66 -3.09 -9.44
CA ASP A 117 0.63 -4.40 -8.83
C ASP A 117 -0.59 -5.17 -9.33
N ASN A 118 -0.35 -6.03 -10.32
CA ASN A 118 -1.40 -6.82 -10.95
C ASN A 118 -2.03 -7.88 -10.03
N SER A 119 -1.45 -8.15 -8.85
CA SER A 119 -2.10 -8.99 -7.84
C SER A 119 -3.27 -8.27 -7.15
N ASN A 120 -3.27 -6.93 -7.14
CA ASN A 120 -4.31 -6.12 -6.51
C ASN A 120 -5.30 -5.54 -7.52
N LEU A 121 -4.81 -5.07 -8.67
CA LEU A 121 -5.62 -4.42 -9.69
C LEU A 121 -4.93 -4.40 -11.06
N THR A 122 -5.70 -4.22 -12.13
CA THR A 122 -5.18 -3.97 -13.49
C THR A 122 -5.65 -2.60 -13.99
N TYR A 123 -5.02 -2.09 -15.05
CA TYR A 123 -5.37 -0.81 -15.66
C TYR A 123 -5.47 -0.91 -17.19
N ASN A 124 -6.57 -0.41 -17.76
CA ASN A 124 -6.76 -0.30 -19.20
C ASN A 124 -6.46 1.13 -19.66
N SER A 125 -5.36 1.32 -20.39
CA SER A 125 -4.89 2.61 -20.89
C SER A 125 -5.69 3.18 -22.06
N THR A 126 -6.57 2.39 -22.69
CA THR A 126 -7.49 2.87 -23.73
C THR A 126 -8.74 3.48 -23.11
N THR A 127 -9.24 2.91 -22.01
CA THR A 127 -10.50 3.32 -21.39
C THR A 127 -10.34 4.08 -20.06
N GLY A 128 -9.13 4.11 -19.49
CA GLY A 128 -8.87 4.71 -18.17
C GLY A 128 -9.51 3.97 -17.00
N ARG A 129 -9.81 2.67 -17.18
CA ARG A 129 -10.48 1.83 -16.16
C ARG A 129 -9.45 1.06 -15.35
N ILE A 130 -9.60 1.11 -14.02
CA ILE A 130 -8.91 0.24 -13.07
C ILE A 130 -9.84 -0.92 -12.76
N THR A 131 -9.40 -2.16 -12.92
CA THR A 131 -10.19 -3.35 -12.54
C THR A 131 -9.58 -3.98 -11.30
N ILE A 132 -10.39 -4.17 -10.26
CA ILE A 132 -9.94 -4.72 -8.98
C ILE A 132 -9.78 -6.24 -9.11
N VAL A 133 -8.62 -6.75 -8.69
CA VAL A 133 -8.27 -8.19 -8.73
C VAL A 133 -8.32 -8.81 -7.33
N LYS A 134 -7.94 -8.05 -6.31
CA LYS A 134 -8.04 -8.46 -4.90
C LYS A 134 -9.08 -7.61 -4.19
N ALA A 135 -10.03 -8.24 -3.51
CA ALA A 135 -11.01 -7.50 -2.72
C ALA A 135 -10.35 -6.85 -1.50
N GLY A 136 -10.93 -5.74 -1.02
CA GLY A 136 -10.47 -5.06 0.19
C GLY A 136 -10.64 -3.55 0.12
N TYR A 137 -10.13 -2.86 1.12
CA TYR A 137 -10.11 -1.39 1.20
C TYR A 137 -8.96 -0.80 0.40
N TYR A 138 -9.31 0.12 -0.51
CA TYR A 138 -8.35 0.90 -1.29
C TYR A 138 -8.48 2.37 -0.91
N GLN A 139 -7.36 3.00 -0.53
CA GLN A 139 -7.24 4.45 -0.49
C GLN A 139 -6.69 4.93 -1.83
N ILE A 140 -7.44 5.80 -2.51
CA ILE A 140 -7.11 6.30 -3.84
C ILE A 140 -6.98 7.82 -3.76
N VAL A 141 -5.84 8.31 -4.24
CA VAL A 141 -5.51 9.74 -4.34
C VAL A 141 -5.39 10.12 -5.80
N VAL A 142 -6.05 11.21 -6.19
CA VAL A 142 -6.07 11.69 -7.56
C VAL A 142 -5.83 13.19 -7.57
N TYR A 143 -4.99 13.62 -8.50
CA TYR A 143 -4.88 15.01 -8.93
C TYR A 143 -5.27 15.09 -10.40
N LEU A 144 -6.07 16.08 -10.78
CA LEU A 144 -6.34 16.34 -12.19
C LEU A 144 -6.48 17.83 -12.50
N THR A 145 -6.13 18.18 -13.73
CA THR A 145 -6.18 19.54 -14.24
C THR A 145 -7.16 19.65 -15.40
N TYR A 146 -8.05 20.64 -15.34
CA TYR A 146 -8.82 21.11 -16.46
C TYR A 146 -8.05 22.20 -17.18
N ASP A 147 -8.02 22.14 -18.51
CA ASP A 147 -7.55 23.21 -19.37
C ASP A 147 -8.75 23.81 -20.12
N LEU A 148 -9.01 25.09 -19.85
CA LEU A 148 -10.14 25.86 -20.36
C LEU A 148 -9.72 26.89 -21.42
N ASN A 149 -8.43 26.98 -21.78
CA ASN A 149 -7.90 27.99 -22.72
C ASN A 149 -8.46 27.90 -24.13
N THR A 150 -9.10 26.78 -24.46
CA THR A 150 -9.67 26.52 -25.78
C THR A 150 -11.12 26.96 -25.92
N ASN A 151 -11.70 27.56 -24.88
CA ASN A 151 -13.02 28.19 -24.98
C ASN A 151 -12.95 29.48 -25.80
N PRO A 152 -13.94 29.74 -26.68
CA PRO A 152 -14.04 30.99 -27.43
C PRO A 152 -14.08 32.22 -26.52
N ASN A 153 -13.54 33.34 -27.00
CA ASN A 153 -13.65 34.68 -26.36
C ASN A 153 -13.24 34.76 -24.89
N GLY A 154 -12.43 33.82 -24.38
CA GLY A 154 -12.02 33.78 -22.98
C GLY A 154 -13.13 33.35 -22.01
N GLU A 155 -14.19 32.70 -22.51
CA GLU A 155 -15.30 32.16 -21.73
C GLU A 155 -14.89 30.92 -20.93
N THR A 156 -14.18 31.14 -19.82
CA THR A 156 -13.72 30.07 -18.94
C THR A 156 -14.50 29.96 -17.62
N SER A 157 -15.58 30.76 -17.47
CA SER A 157 -16.47 30.63 -16.32
C SER A 157 -17.27 29.34 -16.37
N GLY A 158 -17.67 28.86 -15.20
CA GLY A 158 -18.49 27.66 -15.09
C GLY A 158 -18.11 26.77 -13.93
N THR A 159 -18.74 25.60 -13.91
CA THR A 159 -18.56 24.59 -12.87
C THR A 159 -17.73 23.43 -13.39
N ALA A 160 -16.63 23.13 -12.72
CA ALA A 160 -15.87 21.90 -12.89
C ALA A 160 -16.38 20.86 -11.90
N SER A 161 -16.54 19.61 -12.32
CA SER A 161 -16.86 18.50 -11.41
C SER A 161 -16.06 17.26 -11.75
N SER A 162 -15.31 16.78 -10.77
CA SER A 162 -14.53 15.54 -10.86
C SER A 162 -15.07 14.49 -9.91
N ALA A 163 -14.98 13.23 -10.32
CA ALA A 163 -15.36 12.10 -9.49
C ALA A 163 -14.38 10.94 -9.63
N LEU A 164 -14.13 10.27 -8.52
CA LEU A 164 -13.60 8.92 -8.48
C LEU A 164 -14.80 7.99 -8.27
N THR A 165 -15.09 7.14 -9.24
CA THR A 165 -16.34 6.37 -9.28
C THR A 165 -16.06 4.89 -9.43
N ASN A 166 -16.75 4.08 -8.62
CA ASN A 166 -16.91 2.66 -8.89
C ASN A 166 -18.04 2.50 -9.91
N ASN A 167 -17.68 2.18 -11.15
CA ASN A 167 -18.60 2.08 -12.28
C ASN A 167 -19.47 0.82 -12.21
N THR A 168 -19.06 -0.19 -11.44
CA THR A 168 -19.86 -1.40 -11.23
C THR A 168 -21.07 -1.08 -10.35
N THR A 169 -20.88 -0.28 -9.30
CA THR A 169 -21.96 0.11 -8.37
C THR A 169 -22.61 1.45 -8.72
N GLY A 170 -21.97 2.26 -9.55
CA GLY A 170 -22.36 3.65 -9.84
C GLY A 170 -22.07 4.63 -8.69
N VAL A 171 -21.45 4.16 -7.59
CA VAL A 171 -21.19 4.97 -6.40
C VAL A 171 -19.87 5.74 -6.56
N ALA A 172 -19.91 7.04 -6.26
CA ALA A 172 -18.69 7.83 -6.21
C ALA A 172 -17.97 7.64 -4.87
N VAL A 173 -16.71 7.25 -4.95
CA VAL A 173 -15.77 7.10 -3.82
C VAL A 173 -15.29 8.47 -3.34
N ALA A 174 -15.13 9.44 -4.26
CA ALA A 174 -14.83 10.84 -3.94
C ALA A 174 -15.38 11.76 -5.04
N ARG A 175 -15.74 12.99 -4.68
CA ARG A 175 -16.17 14.04 -5.63
C ARG A 175 -15.61 15.39 -5.24
N ASN A 176 -15.39 16.24 -6.23
CA ASN A 176 -15.05 17.64 -6.03
C ASN A 176 -15.74 18.47 -7.11
N THR A 177 -16.37 19.56 -6.70
CA THR A 177 -17.10 20.47 -7.58
C THR A 177 -16.77 21.90 -7.19
N THR A 178 -16.37 22.71 -8.17
CA THR A 178 -15.98 24.10 -7.97
C THR A 178 -16.62 24.96 -9.04
N ASN A 179 -16.93 26.21 -8.71
CA ASN A 179 -17.38 27.22 -9.66
C ASN A 179 -16.32 28.30 -9.83
N HIS A 180 -16.15 28.79 -11.05
CA HIS A 180 -15.12 29.76 -11.41
C HIS A 180 -15.70 30.89 -12.26
N SER A 181 -15.12 32.08 -12.09
CA SER A 181 -15.41 33.25 -12.93
C SER A 181 -14.62 33.19 -14.24
N GLU A 182 -14.90 34.12 -15.16
CA GLU A 182 -14.18 34.24 -16.42
C GLU A 182 -12.67 34.43 -16.18
N ARG A 183 -11.88 34.15 -17.22
CA ARG A 183 -10.42 34.25 -17.20
C ARG A 183 -9.75 33.33 -16.17
N THR A 184 -10.39 32.21 -15.86
CA THR A 184 -9.80 31.06 -15.14
C THR A 184 -9.33 30.00 -16.15
N PRO A 185 -8.09 30.06 -16.67
CA PRO A 185 -7.64 29.15 -17.73
C PRO A 185 -7.44 27.71 -17.27
N TYR A 186 -7.25 27.49 -15.97
CA TYR A 186 -6.99 26.17 -15.40
C TYR A 186 -7.77 25.98 -14.10
N VAL A 187 -8.25 24.76 -13.90
CA VAL A 187 -8.87 24.33 -12.64
C VAL A 187 -8.17 23.07 -12.15
N PHE A 188 -7.86 23.00 -10.87
CA PHE A 188 -7.09 21.92 -10.26
C PHE A 188 -7.93 21.22 -9.20
N HIS A 189 -8.21 19.94 -9.39
CA HIS A 189 -8.96 19.14 -8.42
C HIS A 189 -8.05 18.09 -7.79
N ASN A 190 -8.22 17.93 -6.47
CA ASN A 190 -7.73 16.77 -5.73
C ASN A 190 -8.93 15.95 -5.27
N LEU A 191 -8.82 14.62 -5.38
CA LEU A 191 -9.79 13.67 -4.88
C LEU A 191 -9.06 12.67 -4.00
N VAL A 192 -9.59 12.40 -2.82
CA VAL A 192 -9.12 11.32 -1.95
C VAL A 192 -10.34 10.58 -1.46
N GLY A 193 -10.33 9.26 -1.58
CA GLY A 193 -11.37 8.44 -0.99
C GLY A 193 -10.85 7.06 -0.64
N THR A 194 -11.45 6.50 0.41
CA THR A 194 -11.22 5.12 0.85
C THR A 194 -12.53 4.37 0.69
N ALA A 195 -12.52 3.27 -0.04
CA ALA A 195 -13.70 2.43 -0.21
C ALA A 195 -13.30 0.95 -0.24
N TYR A 196 -14.23 0.11 0.21
CA TYR A 196 -14.15 -1.33 -0.05
C TYR A 196 -14.48 -1.58 -1.53
N CYS A 197 -13.65 -2.37 -2.18
CA CYS A 197 -13.83 -2.79 -3.55
C CYS A 197 -13.89 -4.31 -3.63
N SER A 198 -14.85 -4.83 -4.40
CA SER A 198 -14.96 -6.27 -4.69
C SER A 198 -14.11 -6.64 -5.91
N VAL A 199 -13.75 -7.92 -6.03
CA VAL A 199 -13.09 -8.43 -7.24
C VAL A 199 -13.99 -8.16 -8.45
N GLY A 200 -13.41 -7.61 -9.51
CA GLY A 200 -14.11 -7.23 -10.74
C GLY A 200 -14.67 -5.81 -10.74
N ASP A 201 -14.63 -5.08 -9.61
CA ASP A 201 -15.05 -3.68 -9.60
C ASP A 201 -14.22 -2.84 -10.57
N GLN A 202 -14.90 -1.98 -11.33
CA GLN A 202 -14.26 -1.08 -12.29
C GLN A 202 -14.24 0.33 -11.76
N ILE A 203 -13.07 0.85 -11.40
CA ILE A 203 -12.89 2.22 -10.91
C ILE A 203 -12.43 3.14 -12.05
N SER A 204 -12.89 4.39 -12.04
CA SER A 204 -12.39 5.43 -12.95
C SER A 204 -12.37 6.79 -12.32
N VAL A 205 -11.49 7.64 -12.83
CA VAL A 205 -11.50 9.07 -12.59
C VAL A 205 -12.22 9.74 -13.75
N THR A 206 -13.20 10.58 -13.47
CA THR A 206 -13.92 11.36 -14.47
C THR A 206 -13.83 12.85 -14.17
N GLY A 207 -13.84 13.65 -15.22
CA GLY A 207 -13.97 15.10 -15.13
C GLY A 207 -15.02 15.62 -16.08
N SER A 208 -15.71 16.68 -15.67
CA SER A 208 -16.73 17.38 -16.42
C SER A 208 -16.63 18.89 -16.18
N HIS A 209 -16.99 19.69 -17.17
CA HIS A 209 -17.08 21.14 -17.04
C HIS A 209 -18.32 21.64 -17.77
N THR A 210 -18.97 22.69 -17.29
CA THR A 210 -20.18 23.24 -17.93
C THR A 210 -19.89 23.89 -19.29
N ARG A 211 -18.64 24.30 -19.52
CA ARG A 211 -18.13 24.76 -20.83
C ARG A 211 -17.25 23.72 -21.49
N GLN A 212 -16.85 23.97 -22.74
CA GLN A 212 -15.88 23.12 -23.41
C GLN A 212 -14.59 23.05 -22.59
N TYR A 213 -13.93 21.90 -22.60
CA TYR A 213 -12.77 21.69 -21.76
C TYR A 213 -11.83 20.64 -22.32
N LYS A 214 -10.64 20.60 -21.74
CA LYS A 214 -9.67 19.53 -21.89
C LYS A 214 -9.23 19.05 -20.52
N LEU A 215 -8.75 17.82 -20.45
CA LEU A 215 -8.10 17.24 -19.29
C LEU A 215 -6.59 17.16 -19.58
N SER A 216 -5.77 17.74 -18.71
CA SER A 216 -4.32 17.81 -18.88
C SER A 216 -3.61 17.12 -17.73
N SER A 217 -2.47 17.65 -17.27
CA SER A 217 -1.59 17.04 -16.26
C SER A 217 -2.38 16.51 -15.06
N SER A 218 -2.31 15.19 -14.86
CA SER A 218 -3.06 14.49 -13.82
C SER A 218 -2.22 13.34 -13.25
N SER A 219 -2.51 12.91 -12.04
CA SER A 219 -1.87 11.75 -11.42
C SER A 219 -2.85 10.96 -10.58
N ILE A 220 -2.54 9.69 -10.39
CA ILE A 220 -3.25 8.78 -9.49
C ILE A 220 -2.25 7.95 -8.72
N SER A 221 -2.56 7.71 -7.45
CA SER A 221 -1.98 6.62 -6.70
C SER A 221 -3.06 5.89 -5.92
N ALA A 222 -2.87 4.58 -5.74
CA ALA A 222 -3.73 3.82 -4.84
C ALA A 222 -2.87 2.95 -3.91
N VAL A 223 -3.38 2.77 -2.71
CA VAL A 223 -2.81 1.93 -1.67
C VAL A 223 -3.85 0.90 -1.26
N TYR A 224 -3.49 -0.37 -1.28
CA TYR A 224 -4.26 -1.43 -0.64
C TYR A 224 -4.01 -1.37 0.87
N VAL A 225 -5.08 -1.24 1.65
CA VAL A 225 -5.00 -1.02 3.10
C VAL A 225 -5.17 -2.34 3.85
N SER A 226 -6.32 -2.99 3.65
CA SER A 226 -6.68 -4.26 4.29
C SER A 226 -7.76 -4.96 3.49
N GLU A 227 -8.00 -6.23 3.80
CA GLU A 227 -9.27 -6.89 3.46
C GLU A 227 -10.40 -6.35 4.36
#